data_AF-A0A540WAE6-F1
#
_entry.id   AF-A0A540WAE6-F1
#
_cell.length_a   1.000
_cell.length_b   1.000
_cell.length_c   1.000
_cell.angle_alpha   90.00
_cell.angle_beta   90.00
_cell.angle_gamma   90.00
#
_symmetry.space_group_name_H-M   'P 1'
#
loop_
_entity.id
_entity.type
_entity.pdbx_description
1 polymer ?
#
loop_
_entity_poly.entity_id
_entity_poly.type
_entity_poly.pdbx_seq_one_letter_code
_entity_poly.pdbx_strand_id
1 'polypeptide(L)'
;MSSPEAIERLAADFIHQPYELYGRLRAEGPAKEIVMPHGVKVWIVTRYDDVRMLLADDRVSKDGRRVNQLYARHSGPTSRRPASTTT
;
A
#
# COMPACT_ATOMS: atom_id res chain seq x y z
N MET A 1 -15.57 11.30 16.68
CA MET A 1 -14.19 10.91 17.05
C MET A 1 -13.86 9.70 16.20
N SER A 2 -13.16 9.87 15.07
CA SER A 2 -12.77 8.75 14.22
C SER A 2 -11.88 7.82 15.03
N SER A 3 -12.32 6.58 15.24
CA SER A 3 -11.43 5.50 15.65
C SER A 3 -10.17 5.51 14.78
N PRO A 4 -9.00 5.10 15.28
CA PRO A 4 -7.87 4.82 14.40
C PRO A 4 -8.33 3.77 13.39
N GLU A 5 -8.66 4.23 12.18
CA GLU A 5 -9.19 3.42 11.11
C GLU A 5 -8.15 2.35 10.82
N ALA A 6 -8.51 1.08 10.99
CA ALA A 6 -7.59 -0.03 10.79
C ALA A 6 -7.02 0.07 9.36
N ILE A 7 -5.70 0.21 9.26
CA ILE A 7 -5.01 0.32 7.97
C ILE A 7 -5.32 -0.94 7.16
N GLU A 8 -5.89 -0.76 5.97
CA GLU A 8 -6.28 -1.86 5.09
C GLU A 8 -5.06 -2.67 4.67
N ARG A 9 -5.14 -4.01 4.75
CA ARG A 9 -4.12 -4.92 4.25
C ARG A 9 -4.52 -5.48 2.89
N LEU A 10 -3.73 -5.21 1.87
CA LEU A 10 -3.95 -5.74 0.53
C LEU A 10 -3.71 -7.24 0.48
N ALA A 11 -4.62 -7.96 -0.16
CA ALA A 11 -4.45 -9.36 -0.51
C ALA A 11 -3.44 -9.49 -1.66
N ALA A 12 -2.70 -10.61 -1.73
CA ALA A 12 -1.61 -10.80 -2.69
C ALA A 12 -2.08 -10.80 -4.16
N ASP A 13 -3.33 -11.17 -4.40
CA ASP A 13 -3.98 -11.26 -5.71
C ASP A 13 -4.41 -9.91 -6.29
N PHE A 14 -4.26 -8.80 -5.55
CA PHE A 14 -4.61 -7.45 -6.05
C PHE A 14 -3.91 -7.10 -7.38
N ILE A 15 -2.76 -7.72 -7.67
CA ILE A 15 -1.98 -7.56 -8.91
C ILE A 15 -2.78 -8.00 -10.14
N HIS A 16 -3.80 -8.85 -10.00
CA HIS A 16 -4.68 -9.25 -11.09
C HIS A 16 -5.72 -8.18 -11.45
N GLN A 17 -6.09 -7.30 -10.51
CA GLN A 17 -7.09 -6.25 -10.71
C GLN A 17 -6.62 -4.89 -10.14
N PRO A 18 -5.44 -4.38 -10.56
CA PRO A 18 -4.83 -3.21 -9.93
C PRO A 18 -5.64 -1.94 -10.20
N TYR A 19 -6.30 -1.84 -11.36
CA TYR A 19 -7.05 -0.64 -11.74
C TYR A 19 -8.36 -0.48 -10.96
N GLU A 20 -9.04 -1.57 -10.61
CA GLU A 20 -10.21 -1.52 -9.73
C GLU A 20 -9.82 -1.03 -8.34
N LEU A 21 -8.73 -1.57 -7.80
CA LEU A 21 -8.16 -1.11 -6.54
C LEU A 21 -7.81 0.38 -6.60
N TYR A 22 -7.04 0.83 -7.59
CA TYR A 22 -6.68 2.25 -7.71
C TYR A 22 -7.88 3.17 -7.95
N GLY A 23 -8.90 2.68 -8.65
CA GLY A 23 -10.17 3.40 -8.84
C GLY A 23 -10.86 3.67 -7.51
N ARG A 24 -11.03 2.62 -6.68
CA ARG A 24 -11.59 2.74 -5.33
C ARG A 24 -10.75 3.67 -4.45
N LEU A 25 -9.43 3.47 -4.38
CA LEU A 25 -8.55 4.28 -3.54
C LEU A 25 -8.58 5.77 -3.93
N ARG A 26 -8.68 6.08 -5.24
CA ARG A 26 -8.79 7.46 -5.74
C ARG A 26 -10.09 8.15 -5.30
N ALA A 27 -11.18 7.39 -5.22
CA ALA A 27 -12.48 7.88 -4.80
C ALA A 27 -12.49 8.17 -3.28
N GLU A 28 -11.77 7.38 -2.48
CA GLU A 28 -11.68 7.54 -1.02
C GLU A 28 -10.83 8.74 -0.59
N GLY A 29 -9.84 9.16 -1.39
CA GLY A 29 -9.01 10.32 -1.04
C GLY A 29 -7.79 10.54 -1.94
N PRO A 30 -6.99 11.59 -1.66
CA PRO A 30 -5.76 11.86 -2.41
C PRO A 30 -4.64 10.85 -2.11
N ALA A 31 -4.57 10.37 -0.87
CA ALA A 31 -3.61 9.37 -0.42
C ALA A 31 -4.26 8.43 0.61
N LYS A 32 -3.97 7.12 0.53
CA LYS A 32 -4.43 6.13 1.51
C LYS A 32 -3.23 5.36 2.06
N GLU A 33 -3.18 5.21 3.38
CA GLU A 33 -2.22 4.32 4.03
C GLU A 33 -2.73 2.88 3.96
N ILE A 34 -1.86 1.95 3.58
CA ILE A 34 -2.18 0.52 3.45
C ILE A 34 -1.01 -0.36 3.89
N VAL A 35 -1.29 -1.63 4.18
CA VAL A 35 -0.28 -2.68 4.37
C VAL A 35 -0.25 -3.55 3.12
N MET A 36 0.89 -3.61 2.46
CA MET A 36 1.10 -4.47 1.31
C MET A 36 1.13 -5.95 1.71
N PRO A 37 0.98 -6.92 0.77
CA PRO A 37 0.88 -8.35 1.12
C PRO A 37 2.05 -8.87 1.98
N HIS A 38 3.27 -8.41 1.68
CA HIS A 38 4.51 -8.68 2.43
C HIS A 38 4.65 -7.95 3.78
N GLY A 39 3.63 -7.21 4.22
CA GLY A 39 3.61 -6.56 5.55
C GLY A 39 4.16 -5.14 5.60
N VAL A 40 4.79 -4.64 4.54
CA VAL A 40 5.28 -3.25 4.51
C VAL A 40 4.10 -2.28 4.46
N LYS A 41 4.10 -1.30 5.37
CA LYS A 41 3.15 -0.19 5.38
C LYS A 41 3.60 0.90 4.41
N VAL A 42 2.70 1.35 3.53
CA VAL A 42 2.99 2.38 2.51
C VAL A 42 1.82 3.33 2.33
N TRP A 43 2.10 4.49 1.72
CA TRP A 43 1.09 5.40 1.21
C TRP A 43 0.90 5.15 -0.29
N ILE A 44 -0.35 4.94 -0.73
CA ILE A 44 -0.71 4.92 -2.15
C ILE A 44 -1.33 6.26 -2.51
N VAL A 45 -0.85 6.84 -3.61
CA VAL A 45 -1.34 8.08 -4.21
C VAL A 45 -1.73 7.80 -5.65
N THR A 46 -2.98 8.09 -6.02
CA THR A 46 -3.57 7.64 -7.30
C THR A 46 -4.04 8.78 -8.21
N ARG A 47 -4.07 10.03 -7.72
CA ARG A 47 -4.46 11.21 -8.52
C ARG A 47 -3.23 11.78 -9.22
N TYR A 48 -3.39 12.15 -10.49
CA TYR A 48 -2.28 12.59 -11.32
C TYR A 48 -1.57 13.82 -10.74
N ASP A 49 -2.33 14.83 -10.33
CA ASP A 49 -1.76 16.09 -9.81
C ASP A 49 -0.96 15.86 -8.53
N ASP A 50 -1.48 15.04 -7.60
CA ASP A 50 -0.80 14.68 -6.35
C ASP A 50 0.50 13.89 -6.63
N VAL A 51 0.45 12.92 -7.54
CA VAL A 51 1.64 12.14 -7.94
C VAL A 51 2.68 13.05 -8.60
N ARG A 52 2.26 13.95 -9.50
CA ARG A 52 3.15 14.89 -10.19
C ARG A 52 3.85 15.81 -9.21
N MET A 53 3.12 16.36 -8.23
CA MET A 53 3.68 17.19 -7.17
C MET A 53 4.69 16.42 -6.31
N LEU A 54 4.34 15.22 -5.86
CA LEU A 54 5.24 14.39 -5.03
C LEU A 54 6.51 13.98 -5.77
N LEU A 55 6.42 13.67 -7.06
CA LEU A 55 7.59 13.32 -7.85
C LEU A 55 8.55 14.50 -8.06
N ALA A 56 8.04 15.73 -8.03
CA ALA A 56 8.83 16.96 -8.10
C ALA A 56 9.36 17.43 -6.74
N ASP A 57 8.90 16.86 -5.62
CA ASP A 57 9.34 17.24 -4.28
C ASP A 57 10.66 16.55 -3.91
N ASP A 58 11.71 17.33 -3.63
CA ASP A 58 13.05 16.82 -3.27
C ASP A 58 13.07 16.04 -1.95
N ARG A 59 12.05 16.19 -1.10
CA ARG A 59 11.91 15.40 0.13
C ARG A 59 11.54 13.95 -0.18
N VAL A 60 11.01 13.67 -1.37
CA VAL A 60 10.65 12.33 -1.84
C VAL A 60 11.83 11.69 -2.58
N SER A 61 12.65 10.97 -1.83
CA SER A 61 13.82 10.25 -2.38
C SER A 61 13.39 9.10 -3.30
N LYS A 62 14.13 8.94 -4.40
CA LYS A 62 13.96 7.88 -5.41
C LYS A 62 15.11 6.85 -5.35
N ASP A 63 15.87 6.85 -4.24
CA ASP A 63 17.00 5.94 -4.05
C ASP A 63 16.50 4.50 -3.80
N GLY A 64 16.61 3.66 -4.83
CA GLY A 64 16.20 2.26 -4.78
C GLY A 64 16.95 1.43 -3.72
N ARG A 65 18.19 1.79 -3.35
CA ARG A 65 18.91 1.06 -2.28
C ARG A 65 18.26 1.34 -0.93
N ARG A 66 17.88 2.59 -0.67
CA ARG A 66 17.16 2.97 0.55
C ARG A 66 15.77 2.33 0.60
N VAL A 67 15.07 2.28 -0.53
CA VAL A 67 13.78 1.57 -0.65
C VAL A 67 13.94 0.10 -0.29
N ASN A 68 14.91 -0.61 -0.88
CA ASN A 68 15.15 -2.03 -0.58
C ASN A 68 15.47 -2.27 0.90
N GLN A 69 16.27 -1.39 1.52
CA GLN A 69 16.57 -1.47 2.95
C GLN A 69 15.32 -1.26 3.82
N LEU A 70 14.44 -0.32 3.45
CA LEU A 70 13.17 -0.12 4.14
C LEU A 70 12.27 -1.35 4.03
N TYR A 71 12.16 -1.94 2.83
CA TYR A 71 11.39 -3.16 2.61
C TYR A 71 11.94 -4.33 3.44
N ALA A 72 13.26 -4.52 3.48
CA ALA A 72 13.89 -5.58 4.27
C ALA A 72 13.64 -5.41 5.78
N ARG A 73 13.60 -4.17 6.29
CA ARG A 73 13.35 -3.87 7.71
C ARG A 73 11.88 -4.03 8.12
N HIS A 74 10.95 -3.80 7.20
CA HIS A 74 9.52 -3.69 7.51
C HIS A 74 8.64 -4.81 6.94
N SER A 75 9.19 -5.70 6.12
CA SER A 75 8.47 -6.88 5.66
C SER A 75 8.27 -7.86 6.82
N GLY A 76 7.05 -8.36 6.99
CA GLY A 76 6.74 -9.44 7.92
C GLY A 76 6.57 -10.77 7.18
N PRO A 77 6.57 -11.92 7.87
CA PRO A 77 6.17 -13.18 7.25
C PRO A 77 4.76 -13.01 6.68
N THR A 78 4.58 -13.29 5.39
CA THR A 78 3.25 -13.33 4.76
C THR A 78 2.37 -14.28 5.57
N SER A 79 1.42 -13.75 6.32
CA SER A 79 0.46 -14.58 7.05
C SER A 79 -0.41 -15.29 6.01
N ARG A 80 -0.05 -16.52 5.69
CA ARG A 80 -0.86 -17.45 4.90
C ARG A 80 -2.20 -17.59 5.61
N ARG A 81 -3.28 -17.12 4.99
CA ARG A 81 -4.65 -17.36 5.46
C ARG A 81 -4.81 -18.88 5.64
N PRO A 82 -5.20 -19.40 6.82
CA PRO A 82 -5.50 -20.83 6.93
C PRO A 82 -6.67 -21.15 5.98
N ALA A 83 -6.52 -22.22 5.20
CA ALA A 83 -7.59 -22.75 4.37
C ALA A 83 -8.78 -23.06 5.29
N SER A 84 -9.96 -22.58 4.92
CA SER A 84 -11.20 -22.88 5.63
C SER A 84 -11.35 -24.39 5.77
N THR A 85 -11.32 -24.90 7.01
CA THR A 85 -11.73 -26.26 7.31
C THR A 85 -13.24 -26.32 7.16
N THR A 86 -13.70 -26.92 6.06
CA THR A 86 -15.05 -27.49 5.96
C THR A 86 -15.12 -28.72 6.86
N THR A 87 -16.06 -28.72 7.81
CA THR A 87 -16.64 -29.90 8.45
C THR A 87 -18.14 -29.73 8.41
#